data_AF-A0A7L9BP48-F1
#
_entry.id   AF-A0A7L9BP48-F1
#
_cell.length_a   1.000
_cell.length_b   1.000
_cell.length_c   1.000
_cell.angle_alpha   90.00
_cell.angle_beta   90.00
_cell.angle_gamma   90.00
#
_symmetry.space_group_name_H-M   'P 1'
#
loop_
_entity.id
_entity.type
_entity.pdbx_description
1 polymer ?
#
loop_
_entity_poly.entity_id
_entity_poly.type
_entity_poly.pdbx_seq_one_letter_code
_entity_poly.pdbx_strand_id
1 'polypeptide(L)'
;MPEGYDTHADYMDWVRDESARRQSEVLGMLRRAFTQFIHTRQVEVIEFGGMTVHDLAAAITDEPGILKPLMACCNIAGRAVERDLDIRGIDSYRPRLSVVQAAAIAGYLKPFLPAELAIPALSEIDRHFYVDKEIRARKGRWEKVILRSLNTVSCVEFKKRRFEVDGESFEIDAASPVDGPIDVAIDMKRIEARRDIHKRADEILNKAAKFKRRFPEGRFAAVVYYPFTSEHLNVQSRLLSPSISAICFASSGHERIQTAIGLLVDRLGLRRAR
;
A
#
# COMPACT_ATOMS: atom_id res chain seq x y z
N MET A 1 -19.69 10.08 -9.60
CA MET A 1 -19.25 8.71 -9.30
C MET A 1 -20.38 7.98 -8.60
N PRO A 2 -20.61 6.68 -8.83
CA PRO A 2 -21.69 5.96 -8.18
C PRO A 2 -21.53 5.98 -6.66
N GLU A 3 -22.65 6.02 -5.96
CA GLU A 3 -22.67 6.14 -4.50
C GLU A 3 -21.87 4.99 -3.83
N GLY A 4 -21.06 5.35 -2.83
CA GLY A 4 -20.21 4.42 -2.08
C GLY A 4 -18.85 4.11 -2.71
N TYR A 5 -18.56 4.62 -3.92
CA TYR A 5 -17.24 4.52 -4.55
C TYR A 5 -16.48 5.83 -4.46
N ASP A 6 -15.22 5.74 -4.06
CA ASP A 6 -14.33 6.86 -3.87
C ASP A 6 -13.70 7.32 -5.19
N THR A 7 -13.50 8.63 -5.30
CA THR A 7 -12.79 9.32 -6.37
C THR A 7 -11.36 9.66 -5.95
N HIS A 8 -10.55 10.14 -6.90
CA HIS A 8 -9.23 10.69 -6.55
C HIS A 8 -9.35 11.95 -5.67
N ALA A 9 -10.38 12.78 -5.88
CA ALA A 9 -10.61 13.95 -5.04
C ALA A 9 -10.89 13.55 -3.58
N ASP A 10 -11.71 12.51 -3.37
CA ASP A 10 -11.96 11.97 -2.03
C ASP A 10 -10.67 11.49 -1.36
N TYR A 11 -9.80 10.81 -2.11
CA TYR A 11 -8.50 10.37 -1.61
C TYR A 11 -7.60 11.53 -1.19
N MET A 12 -7.59 12.62 -1.96
CA MET A 12 -6.81 13.81 -1.64
C MET A 12 -7.38 14.54 -0.42
N ASP A 13 -8.70 14.65 -0.33
CA ASP A 13 -9.39 15.27 0.81
C ASP A 13 -9.10 14.52 2.11
N TRP A 14 -9.07 13.19 2.06
CA TRP A 14 -8.81 12.33 3.22
C TRP A 14 -7.43 12.48 3.86
N VAL A 15 -6.44 12.93 3.10
CA VAL A 15 -5.05 13.03 3.58
C VAL A 15 -4.58 14.49 3.63
N ARG A 16 -5.47 15.44 3.33
CA ARG A 16 -5.17 16.86 3.21
C ARG A 16 -4.53 17.38 4.48
N ASP A 17 -5.19 17.20 5.62
CA ASP A 17 -4.75 17.75 6.89
C ASP A 17 -3.51 17.02 7.42
N GLU A 18 -3.45 15.69 7.33
CA GLU A 18 -2.27 14.94 7.76
C GLU A 18 -1.04 15.24 6.88
N SER A 19 -1.21 15.40 5.56
CA SER A 19 -0.12 15.74 4.66
C SER A 19 0.38 17.17 4.85
N ALA A 20 -0.51 18.13 5.11
CA ALA A 20 -0.13 19.50 5.46
C ALA A 20 0.64 19.56 6.79
N ARG A 21 0.17 18.82 7.81
CA ARG A 21 0.88 18.70 9.10
C ARG A 21 2.26 18.08 8.91
N ARG A 22 2.36 16.99 8.14
CA ARG A 22 3.64 16.34 7.82
C ARG A 22 4.59 17.29 7.10
N GLN A 23 4.10 18.04 6.12
CA GLN A 23 4.90 19.01 5.39
C GLN A 23 5.50 20.07 6.34
N SER A 24 4.66 20.64 7.21
CA SER A 24 5.11 21.62 8.21
C SER A 24 6.13 21.05 9.18
N GLU A 25 5.94 19.81 9.65
CA GLU A 25 6.90 19.11 10.52
C GLU A 25 8.26 18.93 9.82
N VAL A 26 8.25 18.40 8.60
CA VAL A 26 9.46 18.17 7.80
C VAL A 26 10.19 19.47 7.52
N LEU A 27 9.47 20.53 7.19
CA LEU A 27 10.06 21.84 6.91
C LEU A 27 10.78 22.38 8.15
N GLY A 28 10.20 22.23 9.34
CA GLY A 28 10.86 22.55 10.61
C GLY A 28 12.09 21.68 10.89
N MET A 29 12.00 20.37 10.63
CA MET A 29 13.13 19.44 10.81
C MET A 29 14.30 19.77 9.87
N LEU A 30 14.03 20.03 8.60
CA LEU A 30 15.03 20.40 7.60
C LEU A 30 15.77 21.69 8.01
N ARG A 31 15.03 22.71 8.47
CA ARG A 31 15.64 23.95 8.96
C ARG A 31 16.58 23.72 10.13
N ARG A 32 16.15 22.94 11.13
CA ARG A 32 16.99 22.63 12.30
C ARG A 32 18.21 21.80 11.93
N ALA A 33 18.00 20.71 11.19
CA ALA A 33 19.04 19.76 10.80
C ALA A 33 20.17 20.41 9.99
N PHE A 34 19.84 21.38 9.14
CA PHE A 34 20.78 22.00 8.21
C PHE A 34 21.07 23.47 8.53
N THR A 35 20.82 23.94 9.75
CA THR A 35 20.96 25.37 10.13
C THR A 35 22.28 26.01 9.66
N GLN A 36 23.39 25.28 9.76
CA GLN A 36 24.73 25.77 9.37
C GLN A 36 24.99 25.77 7.86
N PHE A 37 24.14 25.11 7.08
CA PHE A 37 24.27 24.93 5.64
C PHE A 37 23.12 25.60 4.87
N ILE A 38 22.35 26.47 5.53
CA ILE A 38 21.25 27.20 4.90
C ILE A 38 21.70 28.60 4.52
N HIS A 39 21.48 28.96 3.26
CA HIS A 39 21.56 30.34 2.80
C HIS A 39 20.24 30.76 2.14
N THR A 40 19.99 32.07 2.11
CA THR A 40 18.75 32.62 1.54
C THR A 40 19.03 33.17 0.14
N ARG A 41 18.21 32.75 -0.83
CA ARG A 41 18.12 33.39 -2.16
C ARG A 41 16.75 34.05 -2.29
N GLN A 42 15.92 33.60 -3.23
CA GLN A 42 14.47 33.88 -3.22
C GLN A 42 13.74 33.03 -2.16
N VAL A 43 14.32 31.90 -1.80
CA VAL A 43 13.86 30.96 -0.75
C VAL A 43 15.08 30.45 0.03
N GLU A 44 14.84 29.76 1.15
CA GLU A 44 15.90 29.06 1.87
C GLU A 44 16.39 27.84 1.09
N VAL A 45 17.72 27.71 0.96
CA VAL A 45 18.40 26.67 0.19
C VAL A 45 19.42 25.99 1.10
N ILE A 46 19.45 24.65 1.08
CA ILE A 46 20.47 23.83 1.74
C ILE A 46 21.64 23.64 0.77
N GLU A 47 22.85 23.94 1.21
CA GLU A 47 24.09 23.71 0.47
C GLU A 47 24.70 22.35 0.84
N PHE A 48 24.31 21.30 0.12
CA PHE A 48 24.87 19.95 0.33
C PHE A 48 26.30 19.79 -0.21
N GLY A 49 26.74 20.64 -1.13
CA GLY A 49 28.08 20.61 -1.71
C GLY A 49 29.17 20.79 -0.66
N GLY A 50 28.96 21.72 0.28
CA GLY A 50 29.88 22.01 1.38
C GLY A 50 29.81 21.05 2.56
N MET A 51 28.80 20.17 2.62
CA MET A 51 28.66 19.19 3.71
C MET A 51 29.60 18.00 3.53
N THR A 52 30.18 17.54 4.64
CA THR A 52 30.84 16.24 4.71
C THR A 52 29.81 15.12 4.95
N VAL A 53 30.25 13.87 4.84
CA VAL A 53 29.43 12.70 5.24
C VAL A 53 29.12 12.75 6.74
N HIS A 54 30.04 13.26 7.56
CA HIS A 54 29.85 13.37 9.01
C HIS A 54 28.78 14.39 9.36
N ASP A 55 28.74 15.53 8.67
CA ASP A 55 27.70 16.56 8.88
C ASP A 55 26.32 16.00 8.53
N LEU A 56 26.21 15.28 7.39
CA LEU A 56 24.97 14.64 6.99
C LEU A 56 24.54 13.53 7.97
N ALA A 57 25.49 12.76 8.50
CA ALA A 57 25.21 11.72 9.49
C ALA A 57 24.70 12.31 10.81
N ALA A 58 25.28 13.42 11.27
CA ALA A 58 24.82 14.16 12.44
C ALA A 58 23.39 14.68 12.22
N ALA A 59 23.13 15.33 11.07
CA ALA A 59 21.80 15.81 10.71
C ALA A 59 20.73 14.68 10.71
N ILE A 60 21.05 13.50 10.15
CA ILE A 60 20.14 12.34 10.15
C ILE A 60 19.97 11.76 11.56
N THR A 61 20.98 11.84 12.41
CA THR A 61 20.90 11.34 13.79
C THR A 61 20.04 12.24 14.66
N ASP A 62 20.24 13.56 14.55
CA ASP A 62 19.57 14.55 15.39
C ASP A 62 18.12 14.80 14.95
N GLU A 63 17.86 14.75 13.64
CA GLU A 63 16.53 14.92 13.07
C GLU A 63 16.16 13.76 12.11
N PRO A 64 15.95 12.53 12.61
CA PRO A 64 15.74 11.36 11.75
C PRO A 64 14.57 11.49 10.77
N GLY A 65 13.58 12.33 11.08
CA GLY A 65 12.44 12.60 10.21
C GLY A 65 12.78 13.19 8.84
N ILE A 66 14.00 13.71 8.64
CA ILE A 66 14.50 14.21 7.34
C ILE A 66 14.93 13.10 6.38
N LEU A 67 15.02 11.85 6.84
CA LEU A 67 15.52 10.77 6.01
C LEU A 67 14.66 10.53 4.77
N LYS A 68 13.33 10.49 4.91
CA LYS A 68 12.42 10.30 3.77
C LYS A 68 12.61 11.38 2.68
N PRO A 69 12.64 12.70 2.99
CA PRO A 69 12.89 13.70 1.98
C PRO A 69 14.25 13.52 1.29
N LEU A 70 15.32 13.26 2.04
CA LEU A 70 16.65 13.04 1.47
C LEU A 70 16.68 11.83 0.51
N MET A 71 16.12 10.71 0.94
CA MET A 71 15.99 9.52 0.09
C MET A 71 15.15 9.78 -1.16
N ALA A 72 14.05 10.53 -1.03
CA ALA A 72 13.19 10.87 -2.16
C ALA A 72 13.91 11.77 -3.16
N CYS A 73 14.68 12.76 -2.69
CA CYS A 73 15.53 13.60 -3.54
C CYS A 73 16.56 12.78 -4.32
N CYS A 74 17.16 11.77 -3.70
CA CYS A 74 18.13 10.89 -4.34
C CYS A 74 17.50 9.78 -5.21
N ASN A 75 16.16 9.72 -5.30
CA ASN A 75 15.43 8.61 -5.93
C ASN A 75 15.82 7.22 -5.35
N ILE A 76 16.06 7.16 -4.04
CA ILE A 76 16.46 5.95 -3.32
C ILE A 76 15.26 5.42 -2.53
N ALA A 77 14.95 4.14 -2.74
CA ALA A 77 13.90 3.44 -1.99
C ALA A 77 14.49 2.68 -0.79
N GLY A 78 13.67 2.42 0.23
CA GLY A 78 14.09 1.62 1.41
C GLY A 78 14.71 0.28 1.03
N ARG A 79 14.19 -0.41 0.01
CA ARG A 79 14.76 -1.68 -0.49
C ARG A 79 16.20 -1.57 -0.98
N ALA A 80 16.61 -0.42 -1.51
CA ALA A 80 18.00 -0.21 -1.93
C ALA A 80 18.91 -0.12 -0.69
N VAL A 81 18.46 0.56 0.36
CA VAL A 81 19.14 0.59 1.67
C VAL A 81 19.23 -0.82 2.28
N GLU A 82 18.15 -1.60 2.22
CA GLU A 82 18.16 -2.98 2.73
C GLU A 82 19.16 -3.86 1.97
N ARG A 83 19.22 -3.74 0.65
CA ARG A 83 20.09 -4.55 -0.20
C ARG A 83 21.56 -4.14 -0.07
N ASP A 84 21.84 -2.85 -0.09
CA ASP A 84 23.20 -2.33 -0.24
C ASP A 84 23.89 -2.12 1.12
N LEU A 85 23.13 -1.88 2.18
CA LEU A 85 23.64 -1.61 3.53
C LEU A 85 23.26 -2.69 4.56
N ASP A 86 22.46 -3.70 4.17
CA ASP A 86 21.86 -4.72 5.08
C ASP A 86 21.10 -4.12 6.28
N ILE A 87 20.56 -2.90 6.11
CA ILE A 87 19.70 -2.23 7.11
C ILE A 87 18.25 -2.55 6.79
N ARG A 88 17.71 -3.61 7.41
CA ARG A 88 16.37 -4.13 7.11
C ARG A 88 15.24 -3.39 7.82
N GLY A 89 14.09 -3.29 7.16
CA GLY A 89 12.84 -2.84 7.77
C GLY A 89 12.81 -1.35 8.10
N ILE A 90 13.57 -0.53 7.38
CA ILE A 90 13.67 0.90 7.64
C ILE A 90 12.33 1.62 7.35
N ASP A 91 11.69 2.16 8.38
CA ASP A 91 10.59 3.10 8.21
C ASP A 91 11.15 4.51 7.97
N SER A 92 11.39 4.86 6.70
CA SER A 92 11.91 6.18 6.33
C SER A 92 11.06 7.37 6.82
N TYR A 93 9.78 7.18 7.14
CA TYR A 93 8.91 8.25 7.66
C TYR A 93 9.04 8.45 9.17
N ARG A 94 9.44 7.40 9.90
CA ARG A 94 9.69 7.42 11.36
C ARG A 94 10.90 6.56 11.71
N PRO A 95 12.09 6.91 11.20
CA PRO A 95 13.24 6.02 11.29
C PRO A 95 13.75 5.95 12.73
N ARG A 96 14.18 4.74 13.12
CA ARG A 96 14.86 4.47 14.37
C ARG A 96 16.23 3.93 14.01
N LEU A 97 17.23 4.81 13.99
CA LEU A 97 18.57 4.49 13.55
C LEU A 97 19.55 4.56 14.71
N SER A 98 20.49 3.63 14.74
CA SER A 98 21.72 3.82 15.51
C SER A 98 22.62 4.84 14.81
N VAL A 99 23.56 5.43 15.55
CA VAL A 99 24.57 6.35 15.00
C VAL A 99 25.33 5.69 13.83
N VAL A 100 25.64 4.40 13.94
CA VAL A 100 26.32 3.63 12.89
C VAL A 100 25.45 3.52 11.63
N GLN A 101 24.15 3.25 11.79
CA GLN A 101 23.21 3.18 10.67
C GLN A 101 23.03 4.55 10.00
N ALA A 102 22.91 5.62 10.78
CA ALA A 102 22.82 6.99 10.27
C ALA A 102 24.06 7.36 9.45
N ALA A 103 25.26 7.02 9.94
CA ALA A 103 26.52 7.24 9.22
C ALA A 103 26.60 6.44 7.91
N ALA A 104 26.22 5.17 7.93
CA ALA A 104 26.19 4.33 6.72
C ALA A 104 25.22 4.88 5.66
N ILE A 105 24.01 5.28 6.09
CA ILE A 105 23.02 5.88 5.21
C ILE A 105 23.50 7.24 4.67
N ALA A 106 24.10 8.09 5.50
CA ALA A 106 24.67 9.36 5.06
C ALA A 106 25.74 9.16 3.98
N GLY A 107 26.67 8.22 4.20
CA GLY A 107 27.70 7.88 3.21
C GLY A 107 27.12 7.35 1.90
N TYR A 108 26.03 6.58 1.99
CA TYR A 108 25.31 6.07 0.83
C TYR A 108 24.54 7.17 0.07
N LEU A 109 23.89 8.11 0.78
CA LEU A 109 23.08 9.17 0.15
C LEU A 109 23.93 10.31 -0.40
N LYS A 110 25.05 10.66 0.25
CA LYS A 110 25.83 11.87 -0.07
C LYS A 110 26.22 12.01 -1.55
N PRO A 111 26.67 10.95 -2.26
CA PRO A 111 27.03 11.06 -3.68
C PRO A 111 25.85 11.36 -4.61
N PHE A 112 24.61 11.11 -4.17
CA PHE A 112 23.39 11.32 -4.97
C PHE A 112 22.71 12.67 -4.67
N LEU A 113 23.11 13.36 -3.61
CA LEU A 113 22.54 14.66 -3.27
C LEU A 113 23.02 15.73 -4.27
N PRO A 114 22.13 16.62 -4.74
CA PRO A 114 22.54 17.77 -5.54
C PRO A 114 23.44 18.69 -4.72
N ALA A 115 24.24 19.56 -5.35
CA ALA A 115 25.08 20.51 -4.62
C ALA A 115 24.26 21.47 -3.74
N GLU A 116 23.05 21.81 -4.17
CA GLU A 116 22.12 22.66 -3.43
C GLU A 116 20.66 22.27 -3.72
N LEU A 117 19.76 22.51 -2.76
CA LEU A 117 18.32 22.32 -2.96
C LEU A 117 17.50 23.25 -2.07
N ALA A 118 16.42 23.81 -2.63
CA ALA A 118 15.47 24.61 -1.87
C ALA A 118 14.74 23.75 -0.82
N ILE A 119 14.70 24.22 0.43
CA ILE A 119 13.94 23.58 1.53
C ILE A 119 12.47 23.34 1.15
N PRO A 120 11.71 24.31 0.59
CA PRO A 120 10.32 24.08 0.22
C PRO A 120 10.16 22.97 -0.82
N ALA A 121 11.09 22.85 -1.78
CA ALA A 121 11.05 21.78 -2.78
C ALA A 121 11.23 20.40 -2.15
N LEU A 122 12.21 20.27 -1.24
CA LEU A 122 12.48 19.01 -0.54
C LEU A 122 11.31 18.58 0.36
N SER A 123 10.68 19.54 1.04
CA SER A 123 9.48 19.30 1.84
C SER A 123 8.27 18.88 0.99
N GLU A 124 8.07 19.50 -0.18
CA GLU A 124 6.99 19.16 -1.10
C GLU A 124 7.16 17.75 -1.69
N ILE A 125 8.40 17.36 -2.02
CA ILE A 125 8.70 16.00 -2.47
C ILE A 125 8.32 14.97 -1.38
N ASP A 126 8.67 15.19 -0.10
CA ASP A 126 8.23 14.30 0.99
C ASP A 126 6.70 14.21 1.05
N ARG A 127 6.00 15.35 0.95
CA ARG A 127 4.53 15.42 0.99
C ARG A 127 3.90 14.56 -0.10
N HIS A 128 4.41 14.61 -1.33
CA HIS A 128 3.91 13.78 -2.44
C HIS A 128 4.02 12.28 -2.12
N PHE A 129 5.19 11.83 -1.65
CA PHE A 129 5.37 10.42 -1.28
C PHE A 129 4.52 10.02 -0.07
N TYR A 130 4.33 10.94 0.90
CA TYR A 130 3.50 10.71 2.06
C TYR A 130 2.02 10.54 1.70
N VAL A 131 1.49 11.40 0.82
CA VAL A 131 0.12 11.30 0.28
C VAL A 131 -0.11 9.93 -0.36
N ASP A 132 0.79 9.49 -1.24
CA ASP A 132 0.68 8.18 -1.89
C ASP A 132 0.71 7.03 -0.88
N LYS A 133 1.60 7.12 0.13
CA LYS A 133 1.72 6.13 1.20
C LYS A 133 0.43 6.04 2.03
N GLU A 134 -0.16 7.17 2.42
CA GLU A 134 -1.39 7.19 3.21
C GLU A 134 -2.61 6.73 2.40
N ILE A 135 -2.73 7.14 1.13
CA ILE A 135 -3.76 6.63 0.21
C ILE A 135 -3.63 5.10 0.07
N ARG A 136 -2.42 4.58 -0.12
CA ARG A 136 -2.18 3.13 -0.20
C ARG A 136 -2.56 2.42 1.10
N ALA A 137 -2.21 2.99 2.25
CA ALA A 137 -2.59 2.45 3.55
C ALA A 137 -4.12 2.43 3.73
N ARG A 138 -4.84 3.47 3.28
CA ARG A 138 -6.31 3.52 3.29
C ARG A 138 -6.90 2.43 2.41
N LYS A 139 -6.40 2.26 1.17
CA LYS A 139 -6.85 1.20 0.26
C LYS A 139 -6.67 -0.20 0.87
N GLY A 140 -5.58 -0.45 1.59
CA GLY A 140 -5.39 -1.70 2.34
C GLY A 140 -6.37 -1.90 3.50
N ARG A 141 -6.98 -0.84 4.05
CA ARG A 141 -8.04 -0.98 5.07
C ARG A 141 -9.32 -1.56 4.49
N TRP A 142 -9.62 -1.32 3.21
CA TRP A 142 -10.79 -1.90 2.55
C TRP A 142 -10.78 -3.43 2.59
N GLU A 143 -9.65 -4.06 2.27
CA GLU A 143 -9.46 -5.52 2.36
C GLU A 143 -9.70 -6.02 3.80
N LYS A 144 -9.21 -5.29 4.80
CA LYS A 144 -9.43 -5.62 6.22
C LYS A 144 -10.90 -5.53 6.63
N VAL A 145 -11.65 -4.56 6.10
CA VAL A 145 -13.09 -4.39 6.38
C VAL A 145 -13.89 -5.53 5.75
N ILE A 146 -13.53 -5.97 4.55
CA ILE A 146 -14.13 -7.16 3.92
C ILE A 146 -13.85 -8.41 4.73
N LEU A 147 -12.59 -8.67 5.10
CA LEU A 147 -12.21 -9.83 5.91
C LEU A 147 -12.99 -9.86 7.24
N ARG A 148 -13.11 -8.71 7.92
CA ARG A 148 -13.91 -8.59 9.14
C ARG A 148 -15.39 -8.90 8.89
N SER A 149 -15.96 -8.39 7.81
CA SER A 149 -17.37 -8.67 7.46
C SER A 149 -17.57 -10.15 7.17
N LEU A 150 -16.66 -10.80 6.43
CA LEU A 150 -16.70 -12.24 6.15
C LEU A 150 -16.75 -13.04 7.46
N ASN A 151 -15.85 -12.76 8.40
CA ASN A 151 -15.80 -13.45 9.70
C ASN A 151 -17.00 -13.16 10.61
N THR A 152 -17.66 -12.02 10.42
CA THR A 152 -18.85 -11.66 11.18
C THR A 152 -20.06 -12.49 10.74
N VAL A 153 -20.23 -12.71 9.44
CA VAL A 153 -21.46 -13.32 8.88
C VAL A 153 -21.32 -14.78 8.47
N SER A 154 -20.10 -15.31 8.36
CA SER A 154 -19.85 -16.70 7.97
C SER A 154 -19.88 -17.66 9.15
N CYS A 155 -20.22 -18.92 8.89
CA CYS A 155 -20.10 -20.05 9.82
C CYS A 155 -18.66 -20.58 9.93
N VAL A 156 -17.74 -20.11 9.07
CA VAL A 156 -16.32 -20.46 9.07
C VAL A 156 -15.45 -19.23 9.30
N GLU A 157 -14.23 -19.46 9.79
CA GLU A 157 -13.24 -18.41 9.99
C GLU A 157 -12.31 -18.28 8.77
N PHE A 158 -12.12 -17.05 8.32
CA PHE A 158 -11.21 -16.65 7.26
C PHE A 158 -9.98 -15.95 7.80
N LYS A 159 -8.82 -16.28 7.22
CA LYS A 159 -7.55 -15.58 7.43
C LYS A 159 -6.81 -15.44 6.10
N LYS A 160 -5.96 -14.42 5.98
CA LYS A 160 -5.00 -14.32 4.87
C LYS A 160 -4.02 -15.49 4.94
N ARG A 161 -3.88 -16.24 3.84
CA ARG A 161 -3.03 -17.44 3.76
C ARG A 161 -2.24 -17.46 2.46
N ARG A 162 -1.19 -18.29 2.42
CA ARG A 162 -0.46 -18.63 1.20
C ARG A 162 -0.66 -20.11 0.86
N PHE A 163 -0.60 -20.42 -0.42
CA PHE A 163 -0.49 -21.77 -0.93
C PHE A 163 0.57 -21.84 -2.02
N GLU A 164 1.12 -23.03 -2.23
CA GLU A 164 2.13 -23.27 -3.25
C GLU A 164 1.61 -24.24 -4.29
N VAL A 165 1.96 -23.98 -5.55
CA VAL A 165 1.67 -24.88 -6.67
C VAL A 165 2.75 -24.69 -7.73
N ASP A 166 3.31 -25.78 -8.24
CA ASP A 166 4.44 -25.78 -9.20
C ASP A 166 5.64 -24.92 -8.77
N GLY A 167 5.95 -24.86 -7.46
CA GLY A 167 7.05 -24.04 -6.94
C GLY A 167 6.78 -22.53 -6.92
N GLU A 168 5.57 -22.08 -7.30
CA GLU A 168 5.12 -20.70 -7.17
C GLU A 168 4.29 -20.53 -5.90
N SER A 169 4.55 -19.44 -5.14
CA SER A 169 3.79 -19.09 -3.93
C SER A 169 2.73 -18.03 -4.23
N PHE A 170 1.48 -18.31 -3.87
CA PHE A 170 0.34 -17.42 -4.07
C PHE A 170 -0.28 -17.03 -2.73
N GLU A 171 -0.61 -15.75 -2.57
CA GLU A 171 -1.34 -15.22 -1.41
C GLU A 171 -2.84 -15.11 -1.73
N ILE A 172 -3.68 -15.55 -0.80
CA ILE A 172 -5.14 -15.38 -0.79
C ILE A 172 -5.53 -14.42 0.34
N ASP A 173 -6.39 -13.45 0.04
CA ASP A 173 -6.78 -12.41 0.99
C ASP A 173 -7.66 -12.92 2.13
N ALA A 174 -8.54 -13.88 1.85
CA ALA A 174 -9.33 -14.60 2.83
C ALA A 174 -9.44 -16.09 2.45
N ALA A 175 -8.89 -16.96 3.27
CA ALA A 175 -8.93 -18.41 3.09
C ALA A 175 -9.47 -19.11 4.35
N SER A 176 -10.24 -20.17 4.14
CA SER A 176 -10.80 -21.05 5.17
C SER A 176 -10.62 -22.51 4.74
N PRO A 177 -10.37 -23.46 5.67
CA PRO A 177 -10.04 -23.23 7.09
C PRO A 177 -8.74 -22.41 7.29
N VAL A 178 -8.49 -21.93 8.51
CA VAL A 178 -7.33 -21.06 8.81
C VAL A 178 -5.99 -21.79 8.72
N ASP A 179 -6.00 -23.12 8.81
CA ASP A 179 -4.86 -24.03 8.69
C ASP A 179 -5.25 -25.26 7.86
N GLY A 180 -4.26 -26.04 7.38
CA GLY A 180 -4.51 -27.23 6.56
C GLY A 180 -4.95 -26.93 5.11
N PRO A 181 -5.54 -27.89 4.38
CA PRO A 181 -6.07 -27.68 3.03
C PRO A 181 -7.08 -26.53 2.98
N ILE A 182 -7.06 -25.71 1.92
CA ILE A 182 -7.99 -24.58 1.78
C ILE A 182 -9.25 -25.05 1.04
N ASP A 183 -10.39 -24.98 1.71
CA ASP A 183 -11.70 -25.34 1.16
C ASP A 183 -12.38 -24.15 0.48
N VAL A 184 -12.12 -22.94 0.98
CA VAL A 184 -12.67 -21.71 0.41
C VAL A 184 -11.60 -20.64 0.36
N ALA A 185 -11.40 -20.04 -0.81
CA ALA A 185 -10.49 -18.93 -1.05
C ALA A 185 -11.24 -17.76 -1.67
N ILE A 186 -10.96 -16.55 -1.17
CA ILE A 186 -11.54 -15.30 -1.67
C ILE A 186 -10.40 -14.33 -1.97
N ASP A 187 -10.25 -13.97 -3.25
CA ASP A 187 -9.33 -12.92 -3.68
C ASP A 187 -10.04 -11.56 -3.64
N MET A 188 -9.37 -10.54 -3.11
CA MET A 188 -9.90 -9.19 -3.02
C MET A 188 -9.12 -8.30 -3.99
N LYS A 189 -9.82 -7.66 -4.93
CA LYS A 189 -9.15 -6.86 -5.97
C LYS A 189 -9.79 -5.50 -6.13
N ARG A 190 -8.98 -4.44 -6.03
CA ARG A 190 -9.37 -3.09 -6.45
C ARG A 190 -8.96 -2.84 -7.90
N ILE A 191 -9.94 -2.56 -8.75
CA ILE A 191 -9.80 -2.12 -10.13
C ILE A 191 -10.29 -0.67 -10.17
N GLU A 192 -9.38 0.29 -10.09
CA GLU A 192 -9.75 1.71 -9.96
C GLU A 192 -9.72 2.47 -11.29
N ALA A 193 -9.18 1.86 -12.33
CA ALA A 193 -9.10 2.43 -13.68
C ALA A 193 -9.62 1.43 -14.72
N ARG A 194 -10.39 1.93 -15.70
CA ARG A 194 -10.93 1.11 -16.80
C ARG A 194 -9.85 0.34 -17.58
N ARG A 195 -8.71 0.99 -17.83
CA ARG A 195 -7.57 0.38 -18.54
C ARG A 195 -6.98 -0.85 -17.84
N ASP A 196 -7.19 -0.98 -16.52
CA ASP A 196 -6.60 -2.05 -15.72
C ASP A 196 -7.49 -3.31 -15.65
N ILE A 197 -8.70 -3.27 -16.20
CA ILE A 197 -9.66 -4.39 -16.12
C ILE A 197 -9.03 -5.69 -16.62
N HIS A 198 -8.39 -5.67 -17.78
CA HIS A 198 -7.82 -6.88 -18.38
C HIS A 198 -6.74 -7.48 -17.49
N LYS A 199 -5.72 -6.69 -17.14
CA LYS A 199 -4.64 -7.12 -16.27
C LYS A 199 -5.15 -7.66 -14.93
N ARG A 200 -6.07 -6.95 -14.27
CA ARG A 200 -6.56 -7.34 -12.94
C ARG A 200 -7.48 -8.56 -13.00
N ALA A 201 -8.28 -8.70 -14.05
CA ALA A 201 -9.07 -9.90 -14.26
C ALA A 201 -8.17 -11.12 -14.53
N ASP A 202 -7.11 -10.96 -15.34
CA ASP A 202 -6.15 -12.02 -15.64
C ASP A 202 -5.39 -12.46 -14.37
N GLU A 203 -5.05 -11.52 -13.47
CA GLU A 203 -4.49 -11.83 -12.15
C GLU A 203 -5.42 -12.72 -11.31
N ILE A 204 -6.73 -12.42 -11.29
CA ILE A 204 -7.75 -13.21 -10.57
C ILE A 204 -7.90 -14.60 -11.21
N LEU A 205 -8.04 -14.65 -12.54
CA LEU A 205 -8.22 -15.89 -13.30
C LEU A 205 -7.04 -16.84 -13.11
N ASN A 206 -5.81 -16.34 -13.23
CA ASN A 206 -4.61 -17.13 -13.01
C ASN A 206 -4.58 -17.69 -11.58
N LYS A 207 -4.83 -16.83 -10.58
CA LYS A 207 -4.86 -17.26 -9.18
C LYS A 207 -5.93 -18.32 -8.92
N ALA A 208 -7.13 -18.16 -9.50
CA ALA A 208 -8.23 -19.13 -9.40
C ALA A 208 -7.87 -20.48 -10.03
N ALA A 209 -7.29 -20.48 -11.23
CA ALA A 209 -6.86 -21.70 -11.90
C ALA A 209 -5.77 -22.44 -11.12
N LYS A 210 -4.77 -21.70 -10.62
CA LYS A 210 -3.69 -22.22 -9.77
C LYS A 210 -4.23 -22.80 -8.46
N PHE A 211 -5.18 -22.10 -7.84
CA PHE A 211 -5.89 -22.57 -6.65
C PHE A 211 -6.63 -23.88 -6.91
N LYS A 212 -7.45 -23.94 -7.98
CA LYS A 212 -8.22 -25.14 -8.33
C LYS A 212 -7.34 -26.34 -8.63
N ARG A 213 -6.19 -26.13 -9.25
CA ARG A 213 -5.24 -27.22 -9.48
C ARG A 213 -4.66 -27.77 -8.17
N ARG A 214 -4.44 -26.92 -7.16
CA ARG A 214 -3.93 -27.34 -5.85
C ARG A 214 -5.01 -27.92 -4.94
N PHE A 215 -6.23 -27.40 -5.05
CA PHE A 215 -7.41 -27.77 -4.26
C PHE A 215 -8.62 -27.96 -5.21
N PRO A 216 -8.74 -29.12 -5.88
CA PRO A 216 -9.78 -29.36 -6.90
C PRO A 216 -11.21 -29.11 -6.40
N GLU A 217 -11.49 -29.59 -5.17
CA GLU A 217 -12.78 -29.42 -4.50
C GLU A 217 -12.97 -28.04 -3.86
N GLY A 218 -11.88 -27.28 -3.70
CA GLY A 218 -11.91 -25.98 -3.05
C GLY A 218 -12.72 -24.96 -3.86
N ARG A 219 -13.43 -24.06 -3.21
CA ARG A 219 -14.23 -23.01 -3.86
C ARG A 219 -13.45 -21.71 -3.89
N PHE A 220 -13.31 -21.11 -5.06
CA PHE A 220 -12.64 -19.83 -5.22
C PHE A 220 -13.66 -18.74 -5.54
N ALA A 221 -13.59 -17.60 -4.88
CA ALA A 221 -14.41 -16.45 -5.18
C ALA A 221 -13.58 -15.18 -5.27
N ALA A 222 -14.17 -14.12 -5.84
CA ALA A 222 -13.54 -12.82 -5.94
C ALA A 222 -14.46 -11.71 -5.40
N VAL A 223 -13.91 -10.81 -4.60
CA VAL A 223 -14.54 -9.53 -4.23
C VAL A 223 -13.83 -8.41 -4.98
N VAL A 224 -14.57 -7.71 -5.83
CA VAL A 224 -14.02 -6.70 -6.73
C VAL A 224 -14.53 -5.31 -6.35
N TYR A 225 -13.61 -4.39 -6.06
CA TYR A 225 -13.90 -2.96 -6.06
C TYR A 225 -13.72 -2.45 -7.47
N TYR A 226 -14.79 -1.95 -8.10
CA TYR A 226 -14.74 -1.38 -9.43
C TYR A 226 -15.79 -0.28 -9.56
N PRO A 227 -15.38 1.01 -9.67
CA PRO A 227 -16.29 2.15 -9.51
C PRO A 227 -17.13 2.46 -10.75
N PHE A 228 -16.95 1.73 -11.85
CA PHE A 228 -17.70 1.92 -13.10
C PHE A 228 -18.85 0.91 -13.15
N THR A 229 -19.94 1.20 -12.43
CA THR A 229 -21.07 0.27 -12.24
C THR A 229 -21.73 -0.20 -13.53
N SER A 230 -21.78 0.67 -14.55
CA SER A 230 -22.28 0.32 -15.89
C SER A 230 -21.47 -0.77 -16.60
N GLU A 231 -20.23 -1.01 -16.17
CA GLU A 231 -19.31 -1.99 -16.76
C GLU A 231 -19.14 -3.24 -15.86
N HIS A 232 -19.90 -3.37 -14.77
CA HIS A 232 -19.83 -4.55 -13.89
C HIS A 232 -20.09 -5.85 -14.63
N LEU A 233 -21.05 -5.85 -15.57
CA LEU A 233 -21.32 -7.01 -16.42
C LEU A 233 -20.11 -7.41 -17.27
N ASN A 234 -19.37 -6.45 -17.82
CA ASN A 234 -18.16 -6.73 -18.61
C ASN A 234 -17.08 -7.42 -17.76
N VAL A 235 -16.90 -6.94 -16.51
CA VAL A 235 -15.96 -7.55 -15.57
C VAL A 235 -16.42 -8.95 -15.17
N GLN A 236 -17.72 -9.15 -14.91
CA GLN A 236 -18.29 -10.47 -14.62
C GLN A 236 -18.08 -11.45 -15.77
N SER A 237 -18.41 -11.05 -17.01
CA SER A 237 -18.24 -11.88 -18.19
C SER A 237 -16.78 -12.28 -18.40
N ARG A 238 -15.82 -11.37 -18.14
CA ARG A 238 -14.39 -11.69 -18.24
C ARG A 238 -13.91 -12.65 -17.16
N LEU A 239 -14.48 -12.55 -15.96
CA LEU A 239 -14.17 -13.43 -14.84
C LEU A 239 -15.00 -14.74 -14.86
N LEU A 240 -15.82 -14.95 -15.90
CA LEU A 240 -16.57 -16.19 -16.06
C LEU A 240 -15.59 -17.33 -16.35
N SER A 241 -15.34 -18.17 -15.34
CA SER A 241 -14.41 -19.27 -15.40
C SER A 241 -14.92 -20.41 -14.53
N PRO A 242 -14.75 -21.69 -14.95
CA PRO A 242 -15.09 -22.84 -14.12
C PRO A 242 -14.26 -22.88 -12.82
N SER A 243 -13.14 -22.16 -12.78
CA SER A 243 -12.32 -22.05 -11.57
C SER A 243 -12.83 -21.04 -10.55
N ILE A 244 -13.84 -20.23 -10.87
CA ILE A 244 -14.39 -19.18 -9.99
C ILE A 244 -15.85 -19.51 -9.67
N SER A 245 -16.13 -19.81 -8.40
CA SER A 245 -17.44 -20.19 -7.89
C SER A 245 -18.37 -18.99 -7.68
N ALA A 246 -17.83 -17.80 -7.34
CA ALA A 246 -18.64 -16.61 -7.14
C ALA A 246 -17.83 -15.33 -7.35
N ILE A 247 -18.50 -14.29 -7.86
CA ILE A 247 -17.97 -12.93 -7.98
C ILE A 247 -18.92 -11.99 -7.27
N CYS A 248 -18.38 -11.07 -6.49
CA CYS A 248 -19.12 -10.03 -5.79
C CYS A 248 -18.46 -8.67 -6.00
N PHE A 249 -19.25 -7.61 -6.13
CA PHE A 249 -18.75 -6.24 -6.21
C PHE A 249 -19.00 -5.54 -4.87
N ALA A 250 -17.95 -4.94 -4.31
CA ALA A 250 -18.05 -4.23 -3.05
C ALA A 250 -17.47 -2.82 -3.20
N SER A 251 -18.26 -1.83 -2.80
CA SER A 251 -17.84 -0.43 -2.70
C SER A 251 -17.00 -0.18 -1.43
N SER A 252 -16.73 1.07 -1.07
CA SER A 252 -16.02 1.42 0.17
C SER A 252 -16.95 1.65 1.37
N GLY A 253 -18.26 1.88 1.16
CA GLY A 253 -19.22 2.12 2.23
C GLY A 253 -19.49 0.88 3.08
N HIS A 254 -19.50 1.03 4.42
CA HIS A 254 -19.59 -0.09 5.36
C HIS A 254 -20.86 -0.95 5.15
N GLU A 255 -22.04 -0.32 5.08
CA GLU A 255 -23.31 -1.00 4.86
C GLU A 255 -23.33 -1.75 3.53
N ARG A 256 -22.83 -1.11 2.46
CA ARG A 256 -22.74 -1.73 1.14
C ARG A 256 -21.78 -2.92 1.12
N ILE A 257 -20.67 -2.84 1.84
CA ILE A 257 -19.76 -3.99 2.03
C ILE A 257 -20.50 -5.11 2.74
N GLN A 258 -21.23 -4.84 3.84
CA GLN A 258 -21.97 -5.86 4.56
C GLN A 258 -23.01 -6.58 3.69
N THR A 259 -23.78 -5.83 2.89
CA THR A 259 -24.76 -6.41 1.95
C THR A 259 -24.07 -7.28 0.91
N ALA A 260 -23.02 -6.76 0.26
CA ALA A 260 -22.25 -7.47 -0.76
C ALA A 260 -21.64 -8.77 -0.22
N ILE A 261 -21.02 -8.71 0.96
CA ILE A 261 -20.40 -9.87 1.59
C ILE A 261 -21.45 -10.87 2.09
N GLY A 262 -22.61 -10.40 2.58
CA GLY A 262 -23.71 -11.28 2.93
C GLY A 262 -24.18 -12.12 1.74
N LEU A 263 -24.43 -11.47 0.59
CA LEU A 263 -24.83 -12.17 -0.64
C LEU A 263 -23.76 -13.16 -1.13
N LEU A 264 -22.48 -12.79 -1.00
CA LEU A 264 -21.39 -13.70 -1.35
C LEU A 264 -21.39 -14.95 -0.45
N VAL A 265 -21.53 -14.77 0.85
CA VAL A 265 -21.55 -15.85 1.84
C VAL A 265 -22.75 -16.78 1.62
N ASP A 266 -23.92 -16.23 1.26
CA ASP A 266 -25.09 -17.04 0.88
C ASP A 266 -24.83 -17.88 -0.38
N ARG A 267 -24.25 -17.28 -1.43
CA ARG A 267 -23.88 -18.00 -2.66
C ARG A 267 -22.85 -19.11 -2.42
N LEU A 268 -21.98 -18.92 -1.44
CA LEU A 268 -21.03 -19.92 -1.00
C LEU A 268 -21.64 -20.89 0.03
N GLY A 269 -22.90 -20.76 0.44
CA GLY A 269 -23.51 -21.65 1.44
C GLY A 269 -22.76 -21.63 2.79
N LEU A 270 -22.20 -20.48 3.16
CA LEU A 270 -21.38 -20.31 4.37
C LEU A 270 -22.08 -19.46 5.43
N ARG A 271 -23.37 -19.14 5.26
CA ARG A 271 -24.10 -18.27 6.18
C ARG A 271 -24.19 -18.92 7.56
N ARG A 272 -23.84 -18.17 8.61
CA ARG A 272 -24.11 -18.59 9.99
C ARG A 272 -25.62 -18.64 10.21
N ALA A 273 -26.14 -19.80 10.64
CA ALA A 273 -27.51 -19.89 11.11
C ALA A 273 -27.72 -18.90 12.27
N ARG A 274 -28.82 -18.16 12.24
CA ARG A 274 -29.21 -17.26 13.34
C ARG A 274 -29.74 -18.07 14.51
#